data_AF-A0A5Z1B6T0-F1
#
_entry.id   AF-A0A5Z1B6T0-F1
#
_cell.length_a   1.000
_cell.length_b   1.000
_cell.length_c   1.000
_cell.angle_alpha   90.00
_cell.angle_beta   90.00
_cell.angle_gamma   90.00
#
_symmetry.space_group_name_H-M   'P 1'
#
loop_
_entity.id
_entity.type
_entity.pdbx_description
1 polymer ?
#
loop_
_entity_poly.entity_id
_entity_poly.type
_entity_poly.pdbx_seq_one_letter_code
_entity_poly.pdbx_strand_id
1 'polypeptide(L)'
;MFRYLCNQKAALLTAILLMAAGVLTLCFPESWYPQETEWQLTAEKEITGIHGGLSGLTWNPDSRTLFAVTDHPSSVVELDTEGNVLRV
;
A
#
# COMPACT_ATOMS: atom_id res chain seq x y z
N MET A 1 21.00 -32.93 -31.15
CA MET A 1 19.61 -32.48 -31.37
C MET A 1 18.74 -32.59 -30.11
N PHE A 2 18.72 -33.72 -29.40
CA PHE A 2 17.90 -33.94 -28.20
C PHE A 2 18.17 -32.96 -27.03
N ARG A 3 19.45 -32.66 -26.75
CA ARG A 3 19.88 -31.75 -25.67
C ARG A 3 19.50 -30.28 -25.92
N TYR A 4 19.47 -29.87 -27.20
CA TYR A 4 19.05 -28.52 -27.62
C TYR A 4 17.54 -28.31 -27.42
N LEU A 5 16.73 -29.30 -27.81
CA LEU A 5 15.28 -29.29 -27.61
C LEU A 5 14.90 -29.32 -26.12
N CYS A 6 15.66 -30.05 -25.29
CA CYS A 6 15.46 -30.09 -23.85
C CYS A 6 15.75 -28.73 -23.18
N ASN A 7 16.85 -28.07 -23.56
CA ASN A 7 17.18 -26.72 -23.08
C ASN A 7 16.16 -25.66 -23.53
N GLN A 8 15.65 -25.75 -24.76
CA GLN A 8 14.62 -24.82 -25.25
C GLN A 8 13.30 -24.96 -24.48
N LYS A 9 12.88 -26.19 -24.17
CA LYS A 9 11.70 -26.45 -23.33
C LYS A 9 11.90 -25.96 -21.89
N ALA A 10 13.09 -26.18 -21.32
CA ALA A 10 13.43 -25.68 -19.99
C ALA A 10 13.38 -24.15 -19.95
N ALA A 11 13.99 -23.47 -20.93
CA ALA A 11 13.97 -22.02 -21.02
C ALA A 11 12.55 -21.44 -21.15
N LEU A 12 11.70 -22.08 -21.96
CA LEU A 12 10.29 -21.67 -22.11
C LEU A 12 9.52 -21.82 -20.79
N LEU A 13 9.71 -22.93 -20.08
CA LEU A 13 9.09 -23.16 -18.77
C LEU A 13 9.57 -22.12 -17.74
N THR A 14 10.87 -21.82 -17.71
CA THR A 14 11.42 -20.78 -16.83
C THR A 14 10.81 -19.42 -17.13
N ALA A 15 10.68 -19.05 -18.41
CA ALA A 15 10.05 -17.79 -18.80
C ALA A 15 8.58 -17.71 -18.36
N ILE A 16 7.82 -18.79 -18.55
CA ILE A 16 6.42 -18.86 -18.09
C ILE A 16 6.32 -18.70 -16.57
N LEU A 17 7.19 -19.37 -15.81
CA LEU A 17 7.21 -19.28 -14.35
C LEU A 17 7.55 -17.87 -13.87
N LEU A 18 8.53 -17.21 -14.49
CA LEU A 18 8.90 -15.83 -14.16
C LEU A 18 7.77 -14.84 -14.51
N MET A 19 7.11 -15.03 -15.65
CA MET A 19 5.95 -14.20 -16.03
C MET A 19 4.80 -14.39 -15.05
N ALA A 20 4.49 -15.64 -14.67
CA ALA A 20 3.45 -15.94 -13.70
C ALA A 20 3.77 -15.35 -12.32
N ALA A 21 5.02 -15.48 -11.86
CA ALA A 21 5.49 -14.86 -10.62
C ALA A 21 5.37 -13.33 -10.68
N GLY A 22 5.81 -12.71 -11.79
CA GLY A 22 5.68 -11.27 -11.99
C GLY A 22 4.23 -10.78 -11.96
N VAL A 23 3.33 -11.48 -12.64
CA VAL A 23 1.89 -11.18 -12.61
C VAL A 23 1.32 -11.33 -11.21
N LEU A 24 1.66 -12.40 -10.49
CA LEU A 24 1.20 -12.60 -9.12
C LEU A 24 1.69 -11.48 -8.18
N THR A 25 2.95 -11.05 -8.30
CA THR A 25 3.48 -9.96 -7.48
C THR A 25 2.86 -8.61 -7.80
N LEU A 26 2.64 -8.30 -9.09
CA LEU A 26 2.11 -7.00 -9.51
C LEU A 26 0.60 -6.86 -9.33
N CYS A 27 -0.16 -7.96 -9.48
CA CYS A 27 -1.62 -7.93 -9.37
C CYS A 27 -2.12 -8.19 -7.94
N PHE A 28 -1.29 -8.74 -7.05
CA PHE A 28 -1.64 -9.02 -5.64
C PHE A 28 -0.62 -8.44 -4.64
N PRO A 29 -0.37 -7.11 -4.67
CA PRO A 29 0.67 -6.48 -3.86
C PRO A 29 0.42 -6.61 -2.35
N GLU A 30 -0.84 -6.77 -1.95
CA GLU A 30 -1.29 -6.64 -0.55
C GLU A 30 -1.17 -7.93 0.28
N SER A 31 -0.83 -9.06 -0.34
CA SER A 31 -0.73 -10.37 0.33
C SER A 31 0.52 -10.56 1.20
N TRP A 32 1.45 -9.59 1.19
CA TRP A 32 2.77 -9.71 1.83
C TRP A 32 2.92 -8.97 3.15
N TYR A 33 1.90 -8.25 3.61
CA TYR A 33 1.91 -7.69 4.95
C TYR A 33 1.53 -8.79 5.95
N PRO A 34 2.37 -9.07 6.97
CA PRO A 34 1.96 -9.95 8.04
C PRO A 34 0.67 -9.38 8.64
N GLN A 35 -0.38 -10.19 8.75
CA GLN A 35 -1.56 -9.73 9.48
C GLN A 35 -1.14 -9.45 10.92
N GLU A 36 -1.28 -8.19 11.31
CA GLU A 36 -1.18 -7.71 12.68
C GLU A 36 -2.35 -8.35 13.48
N THR A 37 -2.20 -9.60 13.89
CA THR A 37 -3.27 -10.38 14.52
C THR A 37 -3.56 -9.98 15.97
N GLU A 38 -2.71 -9.12 16.55
CA GLU A 38 -2.86 -8.64 17.93
C GLU A 38 -3.85 -7.48 18.05
N TRP A 39 -4.08 -6.73 16.96
CA TRP A 39 -4.97 -5.59 16.94
C TRP A 39 -6.24 -5.90 16.15
N GLN A 40 -7.40 -5.72 16.79
CA GLN A 40 -8.68 -5.80 16.09
C GLN A 40 -9.05 -4.41 15.58
N LEU A 41 -9.20 -4.27 14.27
CA LEU A 41 -9.71 -3.05 13.64
C LEU A 41 -11.12 -2.77 14.18
N THR A 42 -11.28 -1.68 14.91
CA THR A 42 -12.58 -1.27 15.49
C THR A 42 -13.30 -0.23 14.66
N ALA A 43 -12.55 0.62 13.96
CA ALA A 43 -13.08 1.68 13.12
C ALA A 43 -12.12 1.96 11.97
N GLU A 44 -12.70 2.26 10.82
CA GLU A 44 -12.01 2.71 9.62
C GLU A 44 -12.76 3.94 9.10
N LYS A 45 -12.02 4.96 8.64
CA LYS A 45 -12.60 6.16 8.04
C LYS A 45 -11.80 6.56 6.81
N GLU A 46 -12.49 6.67 5.68
CA GLU A 46 -11.98 7.33 4.50
C GLU A 46 -11.97 8.86 4.71
N ILE A 47 -10.85 9.51 4.39
CA ILE A 47 -10.72 10.97 4.45
C ILE A 47 -10.85 11.53 3.03
N THR A 48 -12.02 12.12 2.75
CA THR A 48 -12.32 12.68 1.44
C THR A 48 -11.33 13.77 1.03
N GLY A 49 -10.84 13.72 -0.21
CA GLY A 49 -9.92 14.72 -0.76
C GLY A 49 -8.44 14.41 -0.52
N ILE A 50 -8.12 13.34 0.21
CA ILE A 50 -6.77 12.80 0.34
C ILE A 50 -6.62 11.62 -0.62
N HIS A 51 -5.66 11.72 -1.55
CA HIS A 51 -5.44 10.73 -2.60
C HIS A 51 -4.24 9.80 -2.35
N GLY A 52 -3.41 10.12 -1.35
CA GLY A 52 -2.24 9.34 -0.96
C GLY A 52 -2.46 8.57 0.35
N GLY A 53 -1.50 7.72 0.68
CA GLY A 53 -1.42 7.07 1.98
C GLY A 53 -1.18 8.10 3.08
N LEU A 54 -2.13 8.18 4.01
CA LEU A 54 -2.00 9.02 5.19
C LEU A 54 -1.03 8.35 6.17
N SER A 55 0.08 9.03 6.43
CA SER A 55 1.22 8.51 7.17
C SER A 55 1.57 9.46 8.29
N GLY A 56 1.80 8.96 9.50
CA GLY A 56 2.07 9.80 10.67
C GLY A 56 0.86 10.65 11.09
N LEU A 57 0.56 10.66 12.39
CA LEU A 57 -0.57 11.40 12.94
C LEU A 57 -0.16 11.95 14.30
N THR A 58 -0.38 13.25 14.52
CA THR A 58 -0.12 13.88 15.81
C THR A 58 -1.27 14.81 16.21
N TRP A 59 -1.49 14.93 17.51
CA TRP A 59 -2.45 15.85 18.09
C TRP A 59 -1.81 17.22 18.35
N ASN A 60 -2.52 18.29 17.99
CA ASN A 60 -2.18 19.66 18.39
C ASN A 60 -3.15 20.11 19.51
N PRO A 61 -2.67 20.30 20.77
CA PRO A 61 -3.53 20.69 21.88
C PRO A 61 -4.04 22.14 21.79
N ASP A 62 -3.34 23.03 21.07
CA ASP A 62 -3.69 24.45 21.00
C ASP A 62 -4.92 24.67 20.11
N SER A 63 -4.92 24.06 18.92
CA SER A 63 -6.03 24.11 17.96
C SER A 63 -7.10 23.05 18.22
N ARG A 64 -6.77 22.01 19.01
CA ARG A 64 -7.59 20.81 19.21
C ARG A 64 -7.88 20.08 17.90
N THR A 65 -6.84 19.90 17.09
CA THR A 65 -6.90 19.28 15.76
C THR A 65 -5.79 18.24 15.59
N LEU A 66 -5.88 17.44 14.54
CA LEU A 66 -4.88 16.47 14.15
C LEU A 66 -4.04 17.01 12.98
N PHE A 67 -2.75 16.72 12.99
CA PHE A 67 -1.87 16.92 11.85
C PHE A 67 -1.38 15.57 11.34
N ALA A 68 -1.43 15.40 10.02
CA ALA A 68 -0.98 14.21 9.32
C ALA A 68 -0.05 14.59 8.17
N VAL A 69 0.72 13.62 7.66
CA VAL A 69 1.44 13.77 6.39
C VAL A 69 0.93 12.77 5.36
N THR A 70 0.98 13.14 4.09
CA THR A 70 0.67 12.25 2.98
C THR A 70 1.96 11.86 2.26
N ASP A 71 1.97 10.69 1.63
CA ASP A 71 3.13 10.21 0.87
C ASP A 71 3.14 10.74 -0.58
N HIS A 72 2.02 10.61 -1.31
CA HIS A 72 1.92 10.91 -2.75
C HIS A 72 0.56 11.56 -3.13
N PRO A 73 0.50 12.88 -3.37
CA PRO A 73 1.56 13.87 -3.21
C PRO A 73 1.92 14.08 -1.74
N SER A 74 3.17 14.46 -1.47
CA SER A 74 3.58 14.76 -0.10
C SER A 74 3.04 16.12 0.34
N SER A 75 2.27 16.11 1.43
CA SER A 75 1.69 17.31 2.04
C SER A 75 1.58 17.14 3.55
N VAL A 76 1.38 18.25 4.25
CA VAL A 76 0.91 18.28 5.64
C VAL A 76 -0.56 18.63 5.61
N VAL A 77 -1.39 17.86 6.32
CA VAL A 77 -2.84 18.06 6.34
C VAL A 77 -3.27 18.26 7.78
N GLU A 78 -4.14 19.24 8.01
CA GLU A 78 -4.82 19.42 9.28
C GLU A 78 -6.25 18.86 9.20
N LEU A 79 -6.63 18.06 10.19
CA LEU A 79 -7.92 17.40 10.31
C LEU A 79 -8.59 17.77 11.65
N ASP A 80 -9.92 17.76 11.69
CA ASP A 80 -10.62 17.68 12.99
C ASP A 80 -10.56 16.24 13.57
N THR A 81 -11.08 16.06 14.78
CA THR A 81 -11.11 14.75 15.46
C THR A 81 -12.01 13.73 14.79
N GLU A 82 -12.93 14.22 13.96
CA GLU A 82 -13.82 13.38 13.18
C GLU A 82 -13.14 12.93 11.88
N GLY A 83 -12.01 13.51 11.48
CA GLY A 83 -11.30 13.18 10.24
C GLY A 83 -11.77 13.97 9.02
N ASN A 84 -12.34 15.15 9.20
CA ASN A 84 -12.63 16.09 8.12
C ASN A 84 -11.42 17.01 7.88
N VAL A 85 -11.12 17.29 6.61
CA VAL A 85 -9.98 18.14 6.24
C VAL A 85 -10.29 19.61 6.53
N LEU A 86 -9.43 20.25 7.32
CA LEU A 86 -9.50 21.67 7.63
C LEU A 86 -8.65 22.50 6.69
N ARG A 87 -7.43 22.02 6.37
CA ARG A 87 -6.54 22.59 5.34
C ARG A 87 -5.47 21.59 4.91
N VAL A 88 -4.89 21.84 3.73
CA VAL A 88 -3.78 21.11 3.10
C VAL A 88 -2.64 22.09 2.83
#